data_AF-A0A943N649-F1
#
_entry.id   AF-A0A943N649-F1
#
_cell.length_a   1.000
_cell.length_b   1.000
_cell.length_c   1.000
_cell.angle_alpha   90.00
_cell.angle_beta   90.00
_cell.angle_gamma   90.00
#
_symmetry.space_group_name_H-M   'P 1'
#
loop_
_entity.id
_entity.type
_entity.pdbx_description
1 polymer ?
#
loop_
_entity_poly.entity_id
_entity_poly.type
_entity_poly.pdbx_seq_one_letter_code
_entity_poly.pdbx_strand_id
1 'polypeptide(L)'
;MHIEQFVMAYEVEQDRLRALVPHGFKSLGPVLRINAEIRGGTPYVEFNTAVEAQDGTRGWINIGAWVDGSFTREGETVAFETDMLRISFTGVGIQGGCPAEKDNAGCYYPRALDYVLHPAERIDSPKEFCDCTFKWLTKTGTSGQSTGKSVPVFPTEPQVLYPRQMFSVTNAAAIPCKQVVGAYKVEFEREQQ
;
A
#
# COMPACT_ATOMS: atom_id res chain seq x y z
N MET A 1 -6.11 15.65 -14.25
CA MET A 1 -6.88 14.40 -14.30
C MET A 1 -7.30 14.14 -12.89
N HIS A 2 -8.61 14.09 -12.66
CA HIS A 2 -9.15 13.90 -11.34
C HIS A 2 -8.79 12.51 -10.80
N ILE A 3 -8.22 12.48 -9.61
CA ILE A 3 -7.83 11.27 -8.89
C ILE A 3 -8.59 11.21 -7.57
N GLU A 4 -9.28 10.11 -7.32
CA GLU A 4 -9.70 9.70 -5.99
C GLU A 4 -8.79 8.57 -5.53
N GLN A 5 -7.94 8.83 -4.55
CA GLN A 5 -6.97 7.88 -4.02
C GLN A 5 -7.42 7.35 -2.67
N PHE A 6 -7.26 6.04 -2.46
CA PHE A 6 -7.61 5.30 -1.26
C PHE A 6 -6.39 4.50 -0.82
N VAL A 7 -5.89 4.77 0.37
CA VAL A 7 -4.68 4.14 0.90
C VAL A 7 -5.04 3.36 2.14
N MET A 8 -4.60 2.11 2.22
CA MET A 8 -4.63 1.31 3.44
C MET A 8 -3.26 0.68 3.68
N ALA A 9 -2.82 0.68 4.93
CA ALA A 9 -1.67 -0.10 5.36
C ALA A 9 -2.07 -1.11 6.43
N TYR A 10 -1.41 -2.26 6.43
CA TYR A 10 -1.55 -3.27 7.47
C TYR A 10 -0.18 -3.73 7.97
N GLU A 11 -0.13 -4.04 9.26
CA GLU A 11 1.05 -4.54 9.93
C GLU A 11 1.25 -6.02 9.61
N VAL A 12 2.51 -6.38 9.38
CA VAL A 12 2.97 -7.75 9.21
C VAL A 12 4.20 -8.02 10.08
N GLU A 13 4.68 -9.26 10.05
CA GLU A 13 5.97 -9.61 10.63
C GLU A 13 7.10 -9.14 9.69
N GLN A 14 8.06 -8.35 10.20
CA GLN A 14 9.03 -7.65 9.36
C GLN A 14 10.14 -8.56 8.81
N ASP A 15 10.53 -9.62 9.51
CA ASP A 15 11.54 -10.56 9.00
C ASP A 15 11.07 -11.29 7.74
N ARG A 16 9.77 -11.59 7.62
CA ARG A 16 9.17 -12.08 6.37
C ARG A 16 9.27 -11.04 5.25
N LEU A 17 9.10 -9.76 5.54
CA LEU A 17 9.34 -8.70 4.56
C LEU A 17 10.82 -8.63 4.17
N ARG A 18 11.76 -8.74 5.12
CA ARG A 18 13.20 -8.79 4.82
C ARG A 18 13.56 -9.96 3.89
N ALA A 19 12.88 -11.09 4.03
CA ALA A 19 13.07 -12.23 3.14
C ALA A 19 12.51 -12.03 1.72
N LEU A 20 11.59 -11.08 1.53
CA LEU A 20 10.99 -10.73 0.23
C LEU A 20 11.68 -9.56 -0.45
N VAL A 21 12.01 -8.50 0.30
CA VAL A 21 12.53 -7.24 -0.25
C VAL A 21 13.77 -7.52 -1.12
N PRO A 22 13.84 -7.06 -2.37
CA PRO A 22 14.93 -7.36 -3.29
C PRO A 22 16.29 -6.90 -2.77
N HIS A 23 17.36 -7.49 -3.32
CA HIS A 23 18.71 -6.96 -3.09
C HIS A 23 18.79 -5.50 -3.57
N GLY A 24 19.56 -4.68 -2.88
CA GLY A 24 19.62 -3.24 -3.12
C GLY A 24 18.62 -2.41 -2.30
N PHE A 25 17.70 -3.07 -1.60
CA PHE A 25 16.73 -2.42 -0.73
C PHE A 25 16.75 -3.00 0.68
N LYS A 26 16.45 -2.13 1.66
CA LYS A 26 16.25 -2.49 3.07
C LYS A 26 14.80 -2.22 3.45
N SER A 27 14.13 -3.19 4.07
CA SER A 27 12.80 -2.98 4.66
C SER A 27 12.87 -1.92 5.77
N LEU A 28 12.03 -0.88 5.66
CA LEU A 28 11.98 0.19 6.65
C LEU A 28 11.04 -0.09 7.81
N GLY A 29 9.96 -0.81 7.59
CA GLY A 29 9.01 -1.10 8.66
C GLY A 29 8.16 -2.35 8.39
N PRO A 30 7.39 -2.80 9.38
CA PRO A 30 6.56 -4.00 9.32
C PRO A 30 5.25 -3.76 8.57
N VAL A 31 5.27 -3.04 7.44
CA VAL A 31 4.05 -2.57 6.77
C VAL A 31 3.98 -2.99 5.31
N LEU A 32 2.79 -3.42 4.92
CA LEU A 32 2.37 -3.57 3.55
C LEU A 32 1.23 -2.58 3.29
N ARG A 33 1.27 -1.92 2.13
CA ARG A 33 0.32 -0.88 1.76
C ARG A 33 -0.35 -1.23 0.44
N ILE A 34 -1.65 -1.03 0.42
CA ILE A 34 -2.49 -1.07 -0.77
C ILE A 34 -2.87 0.36 -1.09
N ASN A 35 -2.58 0.80 -2.32
CA ASN A 35 -2.98 2.09 -2.85
C ASN A 35 -3.94 1.86 -4.02
N ALA A 36 -5.19 2.29 -3.88
CA ALA A 36 -6.19 2.19 -4.93
C ALA A 36 -6.56 3.59 -5.41
N GLU A 37 -6.75 3.77 -6.71
CA GLU A 37 -7.09 5.03 -7.33
C GLU A 37 -8.25 4.84 -8.32
N ILE A 38 -9.10 5.84 -8.40
CA ILE A 38 -10.03 6.02 -9.52
C ILE A 38 -9.49 7.17 -10.36
N ARG A 39 -9.03 6.84 -11.57
CA ARG A 39 -8.34 7.74 -12.50
C ARG A 39 -9.28 8.10 -13.63
N GLY A 40 -9.98 9.24 -13.53
CA GLY A 40 -10.97 9.62 -14.55
C GLY A 40 -12.02 8.53 -14.83
N GLY A 41 -12.42 7.78 -13.80
CA GLY A 41 -13.37 6.67 -13.90
C GLY A 41 -12.76 5.28 -14.16
N THR A 42 -11.42 5.15 -14.23
CA THR A 42 -10.74 3.87 -14.39
C THR A 42 -10.06 3.45 -13.08
N PRO A 43 -10.30 2.24 -12.54
CA PRO A 43 -9.64 1.81 -11.32
C PRO A 43 -8.16 1.46 -11.58
N TYR A 44 -7.34 1.72 -10.58
CA TYR A 44 -5.95 1.32 -10.53
C TYR A 44 -5.60 0.90 -9.11
N VAL A 45 -4.93 -0.23 -8.92
CA VAL A 45 -4.57 -0.71 -7.58
C VAL A 45 -3.09 -1.08 -7.57
N GLU A 46 -2.41 -0.75 -6.49
CA GLU A 46 -1.02 -1.12 -6.24
C GLU A 46 -0.83 -1.75 -4.87
N PHE A 47 0.17 -2.61 -4.81
CA PHE A 47 0.65 -3.23 -3.58
C PHE A 47 2.13 -2.94 -3.39
N ASN A 48 2.53 -2.48 -2.22
CA ASN A 48 3.89 -2.02 -1.97
C ASN A 48 4.30 -2.11 -0.50
N THR A 49 5.59 -1.96 -0.24
CA THR A 49 6.17 -1.91 1.11
C THR A 49 7.22 -0.80 1.20
N ALA A 50 7.46 -0.28 2.41
CA ALA A 50 8.40 0.81 2.63
C ALA A 50 9.86 0.31 2.65
N VAL A 51 10.73 0.98 1.89
CA VAL A 51 12.14 0.61 1.74
C VAL A 51 13.09 1.80 1.70
N GLU A 52 14.35 1.52 1.98
CA GLU A 52 15.50 2.40 1.75
C GLU A 52 16.41 1.73 0.73
N ALA A 53 16.76 2.47 -0.32
CA ALA A 53 17.71 2.06 -1.33
C ALA A 53 19.17 2.23 -0.84
N GLN A 54 20.13 1.65 -1.55
CA GLN A 54 21.56 1.70 -1.19
C GLN A 54 22.15 3.11 -1.10
N ASP A 55 21.60 4.06 -1.86
CA ASP A 55 21.98 5.47 -1.82
C ASP A 55 21.37 6.26 -0.64
N GLY A 56 20.58 5.59 0.21
CA GLY A 56 19.87 6.18 1.33
C GLY A 56 18.50 6.74 0.97
N THR A 57 18.07 6.65 -0.29
CA THR A 57 16.76 7.16 -0.72
C THR A 57 15.63 6.30 -0.13
N ARG A 58 14.73 6.93 0.62
CA ARG A 58 13.60 6.29 1.31
C ARG A 58 12.31 6.48 0.54
N GLY A 59 11.51 5.43 0.44
CA GLY A 59 10.23 5.47 -0.27
C GLY A 59 9.51 4.12 -0.21
N TRP A 60 8.72 3.84 -1.24
CA TRP A 60 8.00 2.58 -1.41
C TRP A 60 8.61 1.77 -2.54
N ILE A 61 8.44 0.45 -2.52
CA ILE A 61 8.75 -0.42 -3.66
C ILE A 61 7.49 -1.19 -4.07
N ASN A 62 7.17 -1.13 -5.36
CA ASN A 62 5.98 -1.76 -5.94
C ASN A 62 6.18 -3.28 -6.06
N ILE A 63 5.29 -4.03 -5.42
CA ILE A 63 5.22 -5.49 -5.46
C ILE A 63 4.33 -5.95 -6.63
N GLY A 64 3.28 -5.18 -6.94
CA GLY A 64 2.37 -5.44 -8.04
C GLY A 64 1.41 -4.27 -8.26
N ALA A 65 0.86 -4.20 -9.47
CA ALA A 65 -0.14 -3.22 -9.86
C ALA A 65 -1.18 -3.83 -10.81
N TRP A 66 -2.41 -3.34 -10.74
CA TRP A 66 -3.55 -3.75 -11.56
C TRP A 66 -4.18 -2.54 -12.23
N VAL A 67 -4.45 -2.67 -13.52
CA VAL A 67 -5.07 -1.64 -14.37
C VAL A 67 -6.45 -2.07 -14.88
N ASP A 68 -6.85 -3.31 -14.59
CA ASP A 68 -7.97 -4.05 -15.19
C ASP A 68 -8.97 -4.56 -14.14
N GLY A 69 -9.02 -3.91 -12.98
CA GLY A 69 -10.00 -4.18 -11.93
C GLY A 69 -11.37 -3.53 -12.17
N SER A 70 -12.23 -3.65 -11.16
CA SER A 70 -13.51 -2.93 -11.07
C SER A 70 -13.60 -2.17 -9.75
N PHE A 71 -14.50 -1.20 -9.71
CA PHE A 71 -14.88 -0.57 -8.45
C PHE A 71 -16.40 -0.38 -8.38
N THR A 72 -16.94 -0.33 -7.16
CA THR A 72 -18.34 -0.02 -6.88
C THR A 72 -18.45 1.06 -5.82
N ARG A 73 -19.62 1.72 -5.78
CA ARG A 73 -19.96 2.71 -4.76
C ARG A 73 -21.31 2.39 -4.16
N GLU A 74 -21.35 2.31 -2.84
CA GLU A 74 -22.56 2.10 -2.06
C GLU A 74 -22.53 3.04 -0.84
N GLY A 75 -23.25 4.16 -0.94
CA GLY A 75 -23.18 5.23 0.05
C GLY A 75 -21.75 5.76 0.20
N GLU A 76 -21.24 5.80 1.42
CA GLU A 76 -19.88 6.24 1.75
C GLU A 76 -18.81 5.16 1.50
N THR A 77 -19.21 3.98 1.01
CA THR A 77 -18.30 2.86 0.77
C THR A 77 -17.90 2.78 -0.70
N VAL A 78 -16.59 2.74 -0.94
CA VAL A 78 -15.98 2.46 -2.24
C VAL A 78 -15.24 1.13 -2.14
N ALA A 79 -15.55 0.19 -3.02
CA ALA A 79 -14.89 -1.11 -3.07
C ALA A 79 -14.15 -1.30 -4.40
N PHE A 80 -13.00 -1.95 -4.35
CA PHE A 80 -12.19 -2.35 -5.49
C PHE A 80 -12.08 -3.87 -5.54
N GLU A 81 -12.18 -4.43 -6.74
CA GLU A 81 -11.97 -5.84 -7.00
C GLU A 81 -11.01 -6.05 -8.16
N THR A 82 -10.06 -6.96 -7.96
CA THR A 82 -9.12 -7.47 -8.96
C THR A 82 -9.18 -9.00 -8.94
N ASP A 83 -8.42 -9.65 -9.81
CA ASP A 83 -8.24 -11.11 -9.76
C ASP A 83 -7.59 -11.60 -8.45
N MET A 84 -6.83 -10.75 -7.75
CA MET A 84 -6.08 -11.12 -6.54
C MET A 84 -6.55 -10.47 -5.24
N LEU A 85 -7.40 -9.45 -5.29
CA LEU A 85 -7.73 -8.63 -4.12
C LEU A 85 -9.18 -8.14 -4.18
N ARG A 86 -9.85 -8.21 -3.03
CA ARG A 86 -11.04 -7.40 -2.71
C ARG A 86 -10.70 -6.46 -1.56
N ILE A 87 -11.02 -5.18 -1.70
CA ILE A 87 -10.82 -4.19 -0.64
C ILE A 87 -11.94 -3.16 -0.68
N SER A 88 -12.42 -2.73 0.49
CA SER A 88 -13.42 -1.68 0.62
C SER A 88 -12.97 -0.61 1.61
N PHE A 89 -13.34 0.62 1.32
CA PHE A 89 -13.06 1.81 2.13
C PHE A 89 -14.39 2.50 2.41
N THR A 90 -14.69 2.73 3.68
CA THR A 90 -15.89 3.45 4.12
C THR A 90 -15.46 4.76 4.77
N GLY A 91 -15.85 5.89 4.20
CA GLY A 91 -15.58 7.21 4.77
C GLY A 91 -16.19 7.35 6.17
N VAL A 92 -15.46 7.96 7.10
CA VAL A 92 -15.94 8.20 8.47
C VAL A 92 -16.24 9.68 8.74
N GLY A 93 -16.09 10.56 7.74
CA GLY A 93 -16.37 11.99 7.85
C GLY A 93 -15.36 12.80 8.68
N ILE A 94 -14.21 12.20 9.04
CA ILE A 94 -13.15 12.85 9.82
C ILE A 94 -11.96 13.10 8.91
N GLN A 95 -11.49 14.35 8.85
CA GLN A 95 -10.32 14.75 8.07
C GLN A 95 -9.11 15.03 8.96
N GLY A 96 -7.92 14.79 8.42
CA GLY A 96 -6.65 15.08 9.09
C GLY A 96 -5.46 15.00 8.15
N GLY A 97 -4.28 15.33 8.68
CA GLY A 97 -3.01 15.10 8.00
C GLY A 97 -2.54 13.66 8.19
N CYS A 98 -1.90 13.07 7.17
CA CYS A 98 -1.20 11.80 7.33
C CYS A 98 0.24 12.08 7.81
N PRO A 99 0.67 11.58 8.99
CA PRO A 99 2.05 11.79 9.46
C PRO A 99 3.12 11.17 8.56
N ALA A 100 2.77 10.21 7.70
CA ALA A 100 3.70 9.34 6.96
C ALA A 100 4.30 9.95 5.68
N GLU A 101 4.13 11.24 5.41
CA GLU A 101 4.50 11.86 4.13
C GLU A 101 5.85 12.59 4.13
N LYS A 102 6.48 12.80 5.29
CA LYS A 102 7.67 13.68 5.39
C LYS A 102 8.96 13.10 4.79
N ASP A 103 9.10 11.79 4.76
CA ASP A 103 10.34 11.09 4.33
C ASP A 103 10.10 10.13 3.14
N ASN A 104 9.21 10.49 2.21
CA ASN A 104 8.83 9.64 1.07
C ASN A 104 9.28 10.27 -0.26
N ALA A 105 10.33 9.71 -0.87
CA ALA A 105 10.81 10.16 -2.18
C ALA A 105 9.93 9.68 -3.35
N GLY A 106 9.06 8.68 -3.14
CA GLY A 106 8.22 8.11 -4.19
C GLY A 106 8.11 6.60 -4.14
N CYS A 107 7.85 5.98 -5.29
CA CYS A 107 7.71 4.53 -5.43
C CYS A 107 8.66 3.98 -6.51
N TYR A 108 9.40 2.93 -6.15
CA TYR A 108 10.25 2.17 -7.04
C TYR A 108 9.41 1.14 -7.81
N TYR A 109 9.40 1.22 -9.15
CA TYR A 109 8.71 0.26 -10.02
C TYR A 109 9.71 -0.66 -10.73
N PRO A 110 9.40 -1.95 -10.86
CA PRO A 110 10.27 -2.89 -11.56
C PRO A 110 10.37 -2.54 -13.05
N ARG A 111 11.59 -2.53 -13.59
CA ARG A 111 11.89 -2.33 -15.01
C ARG A 111 12.98 -3.29 -15.48
N ALA A 112 12.59 -4.34 -16.19
CA ALA A 112 13.45 -5.39 -16.79
C ALA A 112 14.46 -6.03 -15.82
N LEU A 113 15.53 -5.33 -15.46
CA LEU A 113 16.62 -5.80 -14.60
C LEU A 113 16.85 -4.93 -13.34
N ASP A 114 16.11 -3.83 -13.18
CA ASP A 114 16.29 -2.89 -12.07
C ASP A 114 14.95 -2.26 -11.62
N TYR A 115 15.02 -1.22 -10.81
CA TYR A 115 13.89 -0.44 -10.32
C TYR A 115 14.05 1.04 -10.68
N VAL A 116 12.95 1.68 -11.09
CA VAL A 116 12.90 3.11 -11.38
C VAL A 116 12.07 3.82 -10.32
N LEU A 117 12.65 4.84 -9.68
CA LEU A 117 11.93 5.70 -8.75
C LEU A 117 11.02 6.66 -9.53
N HIS A 118 9.72 6.54 -9.30
CA HIS A 118 8.75 7.56 -9.66
C HIS A 118 8.55 8.48 -8.46
N PRO A 119 8.80 9.80 -8.60
CA PRO A 119 8.70 10.74 -7.49
C PRO A 119 7.33 10.75 -6.82
N ALA A 120 7.32 11.01 -5.50
CA ALA A 120 6.08 11.22 -4.78
C ALA A 120 5.32 12.44 -5.33
N GLU A 121 4.03 12.29 -5.50
CA GLU A 121 3.16 13.42 -5.85
C GLU A 121 2.95 14.31 -4.64
N ARG A 122 2.96 15.62 -4.89
CA ARG A 122 2.60 16.59 -3.87
C ARG A 122 1.07 16.69 -3.80
N ILE A 123 0.50 16.21 -2.69
CA ILE A 123 -0.93 16.22 -2.42
C ILE A 123 -1.20 17.11 -1.21
N ASP A 124 -1.62 18.35 -1.47
CA ASP A 124 -1.94 19.32 -0.42
C ASP A 124 -3.42 19.22 0.05
N SER A 125 -4.22 18.34 -0.58
CA SER A 125 -5.63 18.09 -0.23
C SER A 125 -5.79 17.39 1.13
N PRO A 126 -6.88 17.69 1.87
CA PRO A 126 -7.18 17.02 3.14
C PRO A 126 -7.49 15.54 2.90
N LYS A 127 -7.05 14.70 3.83
CA LYS A 127 -7.28 13.26 3.81
C LYS A 127 -8.45 12.94 4.73
N GLU A 128 -9.44 12.22 4.21
CA GLU A 128 -10.54 11.69 5.02
C GLU A 128 -10.19 10.28 5.49
N PHE A 129 -10.29 10.01 6.79
CA PHE A 129 -10.06 8.67 7.31
C PHE A 129 -11.13 7.69 6.84
N CYS A 130 -10.75 6.42 6.72
CA CYS A 130 -11.67 5.36 6.32
C CYS A 130 -11.60 4.17 7.28
N ASP A 131 -12.74 3.52 7.47
CA ASP A 131 -12.75 2.10 7.82
C ASP A 131 -12.46 1.26 6.57
N CYS A 132 -11.82 0.11 6.77
CA CYS A 132 -11.36 -0.74 5.67
C CYS A 132 -11.55 -2.22 5.97
N THR A 133 -11.98 -2.98 4.97
CA THR A 133 -11.92 -4.44 4.97
C THR A 133 -11.21 -4.90 3.70
N PHE A 134 -10.32 -5.88 3.79
CA PHE A 134 -9.66 -6.44 2.62
C PHE A 134 -9.48 -7.95 2.72
N LYS A 135 -9.36 -8.58 1.55
CA LYS A 135 -9.05 -10.00 1.41
C LYS A 135 -8.24 -10.24 0.15
N TRP A 136 -7.06 -10.83 0.31
CA TRP A 136 -6.31 -11.40 -0.79
C TRP A 136 -6.97 -12.70 -1.24
N LEU A 137 -7.25 -12.82 -2.54
CA LEU A 137 -7.91 -13.95 -3.18
C LEU A 137 -6.93 -15.07 -3.60
N THR A 138 -5.64 -14.88 -3.33
CA THR A 138 -4.62 -15.93 -3.54
C THR A 138 -4.84 -17.10 -2.58
N LYS A 139 -4.32 -18.29 -2.92
CA LYS A 139 -4.53 -19.54 -2.16
C LYS A 139 -4.21 -19.42 -0.66
N THR A 140 -3.19 -18.64 -0.31
CA THR A 140 -2.72 -18.44 1.07
C THR A 140 -2.86 -16.98 1.52
N GLY A 141 -3.65 -16.19 0.80
CA GLY A 141 -3.81 -14.77 1.03
C GLY A 141 -4.40 -14.45 2.40
N THR A 142 -3.88 -13.40 3.04
CA THR A 142 -4.44 -12.88 4.29
C THR A 142 -5.67 -11.99 4.05
N SER A 143 -6.38 -11.68 5.12
CA SER A 143 -7.48 -10.71 5.15
C SER A 143 -7.40 -9.91 6.44
N GLY A 144 -8.00 -8.72 6.46
CA GLY A 144 -8.02 -7.88 7.65
C GLY A 144 -9.15 -6.86 7.61
N GLN A 145 -9.43 -6.29 8.78
CA GLN A 145 -10.43 -5.25 8.99
C GLN A 145 -9.85 -4.17 9.92
N SER A 146 -10.20 -2.91 9.67
CA SER A 146 -9.86 -1.79 10.54
C SER A 146 -10.60 -1.89 11.88
N THR A 147 -10.02 -1.25 12.89
CA THR A 147 -10.63 -1.09 14.22
C THR A 147 -11.09 0.35 14.47
N GLY A 148 -11.16 1.17 13.42
CA GLY A 148 -11.46 2.61 13.50
C GLY A 148 -10.33 3.47 14.08
N LYS A 149 -9.13 2.92 14.31
CA LYS A 149 -7.98 3.64 14.88
C LYS A 149 -6.76 3.56 13.98
N SER A 150 -6.05 4.68 13.88
CA SER A 150 -4.69 4.68 13.32
C SER A 150 -3.70 4.21 14.38
N VAL A 151 -2.90 3.20 14.07
CA VAL A 151 -1.95 2.57 15.00
C VAL A 151 -0.53 2.82 14.48
N PRO A 152 0.35 3.47 15.26
CA PRO A 152 1.74 3.63 14.85
C PRO A 152 2.44 2.27 14.86
N VAL A 153 3.20 1.99 13.80
CA VAL A 153 4.03 0.79 13.69
C VAL A 153 5.49 1.21 13.54
N PHE A 154 6.35 0.63 14.36
CA PHE A 154 7.77 0.92 14.39
C PHE A 154 8.59 -0.22 13.76
N PRO A 155 9.77 0.07 13.19
CA PRO A 155 10.70 -0.97 12.75
C PRO A 155 11.06 -1.90 13.92
N THR A 156 11.15 -3.20 13.65
CA THR A 156 11.57 -4.21 14.63
C THR A 156 13.01 -4.62 14.38
N GLU A 157 13.75 -5.00 15.42
CA GLU A 157 15.05 -5.65 15.24
C GLU A 157 14.89 -7.04 14.60
N PRO A 158 15.80 -7.48 13.71
CA PRO A 158 15.74 -8.82 13.13
C PRO A 158 15.80 -9.92 14.21
N GLN A 159 14.87 -10.87 14.16
CA GLN A 159 14.78 -11.98 15.12
C GLN A 159 14.91 -13.35 14.43
N VAL A 160 14.31 -13.51 13.25
CA VAL A 160 14.22 -14.78 12.53
C VAL A 160 14.75 -14.61 11.11
N LEU A 161 15.71 -15.46 10.72
CA LEU A 161 16.19 -15.49 9.34
C LEU A 161 15.34 -16.46 8.50
N TYR A 162 14.39 -15.92 7.74
CA TYR A 162 13.61 -16.71 6.78
C TYR A 162 14.38 -16.95 5.46
N PRO A 163 14.15 -18.08 4.78
CA PRO A 163 14.65 -18.28 3.42
C PRO A 163 14.15 -17.19 2.48
N ARG A 164 15.01 -16.76 1.55
CA ARG A 164 14.65 -15.76 0.52
C ARG A 164 13.49 -16.26 -0.32
N GLN A 165 12.55 -15.37 -0.58
CA GLN A 165 11.39 -15.64 -1.42
C GLN A 165 11.37 -14.66 -2.59
N MET A 166 10.70 -15.06 -3.67
CA MET A 166 10.47 -14.18 -4.81
C MET A 166 9.66 -12.96 -4.36
N PHE A 167 10.10 -11.77 -4.76
CA PHE A 167 9.36 -10.53 -4.53
C PHE A 167 8.13 -10.49 -5.45
N SER A 168 7.00 -10.99 -4.96
CA SER A 168 5.77 -11.16 -5.73
C SER A 168 4.54 -10.91 -4.87
N VAL A 169 3.42 -10.58 -5.54
CA VAL A 169 2.12 -10.39 -4.88
C VAL A 169 1.73 -11.61 -4.06
N THR A 170 1.83 -12.82 -4.61
CA THR A 170 1.42 -14.05 -3.92
C THR A 170 2.16 -14.25 -2.61
N ASN A 171 3.48 -14.04 -2.59
CA ASN A 171 4.26 -14.26 -1.37
C ASN A 171 4.04 -13.15 -0.33
N ALA A 172 3.93 -11.89 -0.77
CA ALA A 172 3.65 -10.77 0.14
C ALA A 172 2.22 -10.81 0.70
N ALA A 173 1.23 -11.18 -0.11
CA ALA A 173 -0.16 -11.37 0.30
C ALA A 173 -0.34 -12.54 1.28
N ALA A 174 0.57 -13.52 1.28
CA ALA A 174 0.55 -14.65 2.19
C ALA A 174 1.09 -14.32 3.59
N ILE A 175 1.74 -13.17 3.78
CA ILE A 175 2.18 -12.75 5.11
C ILE A 175 0.95 -12.38 5.94
N PRO A 176 0.71 -12.99 7.12
CA PRO A 176 -0.48 -12.71 7.90
C PRO A 176 -0.59 -11.23 8.29
N CYS A 177 -1.75 -10.65 8.03
CA CYS A 177 -2.13 -9.35 8.57
C CYS A 177 -2.28 -9.47 10.09
N LYS A 178 -1.47 -8.72 10.85
CA LYS A 178 -1.64 -8.60 12.30
C LYS A 178 -2.78 -7.65 12.64
N GLN A 179 -2.82 -6.50 11.96
CA GLN A 179 -3.84 -5.48 12.11
C GLN A 179 -3.77 -4.47 10.95
N VAL A 180 -4.90 -3.87 10.59
CA VAL A 180 -4.92 -2.68 9.74
C VAL A 180 -4.46 -1.49 10.59
N VAL A 181 -3.48 -0.73 10.09
CA VAL A 181 -2.81 0.33 10.86
C VAL A 181 -3.32 1.72 10.51
N GLY A 182 -4.02 1.85 9.39
CA GLY A 182 -4.67 3.07 8.97
C GLY A 182 -5.19 2.95 7.55
N ALA A 183 -6.29 3.66 7.28
CA ALA A 183 -6.82 3.84 5.94
C ALA A 183 -7.37 5.26 5.77
N TYR A 184 -7.24 5.81 4.57
CA TYR A 184 -7.78 7.13 4.22
C TYR A 184 -8.09 7.22 2.73
N LYS A 185 -8.90 8.21 2.36
CA LYS A 185 -9.05 8.68 0.99
C LYS A 185 -8.60 10.13 0.84
N VAL A 186 -8.19 10.51 -0.37
CA VAL A 186 -7.82 11.87 -0.74
C VAL A 186 -8.13 12.11 -2.21
N GLU A 187 -8.55 13.32 -2.52
CA GLU A 187 -8.91 13.73 -3.89
C GLU A 187 -8.01 14.87 -4.36
N PHE A 188 -7.52 14.78 -5.58
CA PHE A 188 -6.63 15.80 -6.15
C PHE A 188 -6.60 15.75 -7.69
N GLU A 189 -6.03 16.79 -8.30
CA GLU A 189 -5.77 16.82 -9.74
C GLU A 189 -4.33 16.41 -10.03
N ARG A 190 -4.15 15.39 -10.88
CA ARG A 190 -2.86 14.96 -11.41
C ARG A 190 -2.63 15.58 -12.79
N GLU A 191 -1.54 16.31 -12.98
CA GLU A 191 -1.11 16.75 -14.32
C GLU A 191 -0.77 15.51 -15.16
N GLN A 192 -1.20 15.48 -16.43
CA GLN A 192 -0.83 14.39 -17.33
C GLN A 192 0.66 14.55 -17.67
N GLN A 193 1.49 13.60 -17.21
CA GLN A 193 2.90 13.47 -17.61
C GLN A 193 3.03 12.66 -18.89
#